data_AF-A0D9G8-F1
#
_entry.id   AF-A0D9G8-F1
#
_cell.length_a   1.000
_cell.length_b   1.000
_cell.length_c   1.000
_cell.angle_alpha   90.00
_cell.angle_beta   90.00
_cell.angle_gamma   90.00
#
_symmetry.space_group_name_H-M   'P 1'
#
loop_
_entity.id
_entity.type
_entity.pdbx_description
1 polymer ?
#
loop_
_entity_poly.entity_id
_entity_poly.type
_entity_poly.pdbx_seq_one_letter_code
_entity_poly.pdbx_strand_id
1 'polypeptide(L)'
;MFKQKMLTERMLILKNRFQNNLRVIDQVKIDNMQFESQQSIQEMMMLYQKNCTQLSEFQSQIQELKQRVQLIEQKFQEIEATNKKKKKRRTAAEIDKNFKCPYKNCEKVYGSDVSLNLHIKFKHNGGNKSERQKIIKQLQAGEISEKDIQNINLPPV
;
A
#
# COMPACT_ATOMS: atom_id res chain seq x y z
N MET A 1 6.77 -99.72 -32.54
CA MET A 1 7.73 -98.79 -31.91
C MET A 1 7.73 -97.37 -32.50
N PHE A 2 7.59 -97.16 -33.81
CA PHE A 2 7.66 -95.82 -34.44
C PHE A 2 6.54 -94.85 -34.04
N LYS A 3 5.27 -95.32 -33.98
CA LYS A 3 4.12 -94.49 -33.59
C LYS A 3 4.19 -93.99 -32.13
N GLN A 4 4.77 -94.81 -31.23
CA GLN A 4 4.92 -94.43 -29.82
C GLN A 4 5.94 -93.31 -29.64
N LYS A 5 7.07 -93.36 -30.38
CA LYS A 5 8.10 -92.30 -30.39
C LYS A 5 7.54 -90.96 -30.89
N MET A 6 6.76 -90.98 -31.99
CA MET A 6 6.10 -89.80 -32.54
C MET A 6 5.09 -89.17 -31.57
N LEU A 7 4.33 -89.98 -30.82
CA LEU A 7 3.39 -89.49 -29.80
C LEU A 7 4.13 -88.86 -28.62
N THR A 8 5.25 -89.44 -28.16
CA THR A 8 6.07 -88.86 -27.09
C THR A 8 6.74 -87.56 -27.50
N GLU A 9 7.24 -87.45 -28.74
CA GLU A 9 7.81 -86.20 -29.26
C GLU A 9 6.75 -85.09 -29.36
N ARG A 10 5.55 -85.43 -29.83
CA ARG A 10 4.43 -84.48 -29.91
C ARG A 10 3.98 -83.98 -28.54
N MET A 11 3.96 -84.87 -27.54
CA MET A 11 3.67 -84.50 -26.15
C MET A 11 4.78 -83.64 -25.53
N LEU A 12 6.05 -83.88 -25.87
CA LEU A 12 7.18 -83.06 -25.43
C LEU A 12 7.11 -81.65 -26.03
N ILE A 13 6.77 -81.53 -27.32
CA ILE A 13 6.58 -80.24 -27.99
C ILE A 13 5.43 -79.46 -27.34
N LEU A 14 4.30 -80.12 -27.04
CA LEU A 14 3.16 -79.49 -26.38
C LEU A 14 3.51 -79.01 -24.95
N LYS A 15 4.24 -79.83 -24.18
CA LYS A 15 4.73 -79.43 -22.85
C LYS A 15 5.67 -78.23 -22.92
N ASN A 16 6.60 -78.21 -23.87
CA ASN A 16 7.52 -77.08 -24.08
C ASN A 16 6.77 -75.81 -24.50
N ARG A 17 5.77 -75.91 -25.38
CA ARG A 17 4.92 -74.76 -25.77
C ARG A 17 4.13 -74.22 -24.59
N PHE A 18 3.56 -75.09 -23.76
CA PHE A 18 2.81 -74.68 -22.58
C PHE A 18 3.71 -73.99 -21.54
N GLN A 19 4.90 -74.53 -21.27
CA GLN A 19 5.89 -73.90 -20.39
C GLN A 19 6.38 -72.55 -20.93
N ASN A 20 6.59 -72.44 -22.24
CA ASN A 20 6.96 -71.17 -22.86
C ASN A 20 5.84 -70.13 -22.76
N ASN A 21 4.58 -70.53 -22.98
CA ASN A 21 3.43 -69.63 -22.81
C ASN A 21 3.29 -69.14 -21.37
N LEU A 22 3.50 -70.01 -20.37
CA LEU A 22 3.51 -69.62 -18.96
C LEU A 22 4.60 -68.59 -18.66
N ARG A 23 5.83 -68.81 -19.16
CA ARG A 23 6.94 -67.85 -19.00
C ARG A 23 6.64 -66.49 -19.62
N VAL A 24 6.01 -66.47 -20.80
CA VAL A 24 5.60 -65.22 -21.46
C VAL A 24 4.53 -64.49 -20.64
N ILE A 25 3.54 -65.20 -20.10
CA ILE A 25 2.50 -64.60 -19.24
C ILE A 25 3.11 -64.00 -17.97
N ASP A 26 4.05 -64.70 -17.34
CA ASP A 26 4.73 -64.20 -16.13
C ASP A 26 5.60 -62.98 -16.45
N GLN A 27 6.29 -62.97 -17.60
CA GLN A 27 7.06 -61.80 -18.05
C GLN A 27 6.16 -60.58 -18.27
N VAL A 28 5.03 -60.73 -18.97
CA VAL A 28 4.07 -59.64 -19.20
C VAL A 28 3.54 -59.06 -17.88
N LYS A 29 3.28 -59.90 -16.87
CA LYS A 29 2.87 -59.42 -15.54
C LYS A 29 3.96 -58.62 -14.85
N ILE A 30 5.21 -59.08 -14.93
CA ILE A 30 6.37 -58.37 -14.36
C ILE A 30 6.54 -57.01 -15.05
N ASP A 31 6.46 -56.98 -16.38
CA ASP A 31 6.61 -55.75 -17.16
C ASP A 31 5.50 -54.74 -16.83
N ASN A 32 4.25 -55.20 -16.67
CA ASN A 32 3.14 -54.34 -16.25
C ASN A 32 3.35 -53.75 -14.85
N MET A 33 3.77 -54.57 -13.87
CA MET A 33 4.08 -54.06 -12.52
C MET A 33 5.24 -53.07 -12.53
N GLN A 34 6.27 -53.32 -13.35
CA GLN A 34 7.39 -52.38 -13.52
C GLN A 34 6.91 -51.07 -14.14
N PHE A 35 6.04 -51.11 -15.15
CA PHE A 35 5.48 -49.93 -15.79
C PHE A 35 4.65 -49.08 -14.81
N GLU A 36 3.74 -49.69 -14.03
CA GLU A 36 2.95 -48.99 -13.01
C GLU A 36 3.83 -48.36 -11.93
N SER A 37 4.89 -49.06 -11.51
CA SER A 37 5.87 -48.53 -10.55
C SER A 37 6.64 -47.34 -11.12
N GLN A 38 7.04 -47.38 -12.39
CA GLN A 38 7.73 -46.27 -13.07
C GLN A 38 6.83 -45.05 -13.21
N GLN A 39 5.56 -45.24 -13.56
CA GLN A 39 4.59 -44.16 -13.65
C GLN A 39 4.40 -43.46 -12.29
N SER A 40 4.28 -44.24 -11.22
CA SER A 40 4.16 -43.70 -9.85
C SER A 40 5.39 -42.87 -9.43
N ILE A 41 6.60 -43.33 -9.79
CA ILE A 41 7.85 -42.59 -9.52
C ILE A 41 7.89 -41.28 -10.31
N GLN A 42 7.45 -41.31 -11.57
CA GLN A 42 7.42 -40.11 -12.42
C GLN A 42 6.45 -39.05 -11.86
N GLU A 43 5.26 -39.47 -11.40
CA GLU A 43 4.29 -38.58 -10.77
C GLU A 43 4.84 -37.94 -9.48
N MET A 44 5.50 -38.74 -8.64
CA MET A 44 6.17 -38.25 -7.44
C MET A 44 7.25 -37.21 -7.78
N MET A 45 8.06 -37.48 -8.80
CA MET A 45 9.13 -36.57 -9.23
C MET A 45 8.58 -35.24 -9.74
N MET A 46 7.49 -35.27 -10.53
CA MET A 46 6.81 -34.05 -10.99
C MET A 46 6.25 -33.24 -9.82
N LEU A 47 5.67 -33.90 -8.81
CA LEU A 47 5.17 -33.22 -7.61
C LEU A 47 6.31 -32.57 -6.82
N TYR A 48 7.42 -33.29 -6.63
CA TYR A 48 8.60 -32.75 -5.95
C TYR A 48 9.13 -31.51 -6.67
N GLN A 49 9.24 -31.56 -8.00
CA GLN A 49 9.67 -30.41 -8.80
C GLN A 49 8.75 -29.19 -8.62
N LYS A 50 7.42 -29.39 -8.63
CA LYS A 50 6.44 -28.33 -8.38
C LYS A 50 6.59 -27.74 -6.97
N ASN A 51 6.84 -28.57 -5.97
CA ASN A 51 7.07 -28.09 -4.61
C ASN A 51 8.37 -27.26 -4.53
N CYS A 52 9.44 -27.68 -5.23
CA CYS A 52 10.67 -26.90 -5.31
C CYS A 52 10.46 -25.52 -5.95
N THR A 53 9.68 -25.44 -7.03
CA THR A 53 9.38 -24.14 -7.66
C THR A 53 8.56 -23.26 -6.73
N GLN A 54 7.54 -23.80 -6.07
CA GLN A 54 6.74 -23.07 -5.10
C GLN A 54 7.58 -22.56 -3.91
N LEU A 55 8.50 -23.38 -3.39
CA LEU A 55 9.41 -22.97 -2.31
C LEU A 55 10.31 -21.80 -2.75
N SER A 56 10.82 -21.84 -3.98
CA SER A 56 11.61 -20.74 -4.55
C SER A 56 10.78 -19.44 -4.67
N GLU A 57 9.54 -19.55 -5.12
CA GLU A 57 8.62 -18.41 -5.21
C GLU A 57 8.32 -17.81 -3.83
N PHE A 58 8.03 -18.64 -2.83
CA PHE A 58 7.81 -18.17 -1.47
C PHE A 58 9.06 -17.52 -0.87
N GLN A 59 10.25 -18.06 -1.14
CA GLN A 59 11.51 -17.43 -0.72
C GLN A 59 11.67 -16.03 -1.33
N SER A 60 11.36 -15.86 -2.61
CA SER A 60 11.39 -14.57 -3.29
C SER A 60 10.40 -13.57 -2.66
N GLN A 61 9.16 -14.00 -2.41
CA GLN A 61 8.15 -13.16 -1.76
C GLN A 61 8.57 -12.74 -0.34
N ILE A 62 9.16 -13.64 0.44
CA ILE A 62 9.68 -13.32 1.77
C ILE A 62 10.79 -12.26 1.68
N GLN A 63 11.69 -12.36 0.70
CA GLN A 63 12.75 -11.37 0.51
C GLN A 63 12.17 -10.00 0.14
N GLU A 64 11.20 -9.95 -0.76
CA GLU A 64 10.53 -8.71 -1.14
C GLU A 64 9.83 -8.05 0.05
N LEU A 65 9.09 -8.82 0.84
CA LEU A 65 8.41 -8.30 2.04
C LEU A 65 9.41 -7.76 3.07
N LYS A 66 10.54 -8.44 3.28
CA LYS A 66 11.61 -7.94 4.17
C LYS A 66 12.14 -6.59 3.71
N GLN A 67 12.39 -6.42 2.41
CA GLN A 67 12.85 -5.14 1.85
C GLN A 67 11.82 -4.02 2.05
N ARG A 68 10.52 -4.33 1.85
CA ARG A 68 9.44 -3.36 2.06
C ARG A 68 9.33 -2.92 3.52
N VAL A 69 9.43 -3.85 4.46
CA VAL A 69 9.42 -3.53 5.90
C VAL A 69 10.59 -2.61 6.26
N GLN A 70 11.79 -2.94 5.80
CA GLN A 70 12.98 -2.12 6.04
C GLN A 70 12.81 -0.68 5.51
N LEU A 71 12.23 -0.51 4.31
CA LEU A 71 11.96 0.81 3.75
C LEU A 71 10.95 1.60 4.59
N ILE A 72 9.89 0.94 5.10
CA ILE A 72 8.89 1.58 5.94
C ILE A 72 9.51 2.03 7.26
N GLU A 73 10.34 1.21 7.89
CA GLU A 73 11.05 1.55 9.12
C GLU A 73 11.95 2.78 8.94
N GLN A 74 12.70 2.84 7.83
CA GLN A 74 13.52 4.01 7.49
C GLN A 74 12.69 5.28 7.35
N LYS A 75 11.59 5.22 6.58
CA LYS A 75 10.69 6.36 6.42
C LYS A 75 10.07 6.80 7.74
N PHE A 76 9.73 5.86 8.61
CA PHE A 76 9.20 6.19 9.93
C PHE A 76 10.22 6.97 10.77
N GLN A 77 11.48 6.54 10.78
CA GLN A 77 12.56 7.26 11.48
C GLN A 77 12.77 8.68 10.94
N GLU A 78 12.70 8.87 9.62
CA GLU A 78 12.77 10.21 8.99
C GLU A 78 11.60 11.11 9.42
N ILE A 79 10.38 10.56 9.45
CA ILE A 79 9.18 11.27 9.89
C ILE A 79 9.27 11.63 11.39
N GLU A 80 9.81 10.75 12.23
CA GLU A 80 10.03 11.07 13.65
C GLU A 80 11.07 12.17 13.84
N ALA A 81 12.18 12.12 13.10
CA ALA A 81 13.23 13.13 13.13
C ALA A 81 12.71 14.52 12.72
N THR A 82 11.79 14.57 11.76
CA THR A 82 11.14 15.83 11.34
C THR A 82 10.05 16.29 12.31
N ASN A 83 9.26 15.37 12.88
CA ASN A 83 8.19 15.68 13.83
C ASN A 83 8.69 16.22 15.17
N LYS A 84 9.90 15.83 15.62
CA LYS A 84 10.55 16.43 16.81
C LYS A 84 10.74 17.94 16.70
N LYS A 85 10.62 18.54 15.50
CA LYS A 85 10.69 19.99 15.26
C LYS A 85 9.33 20.70 15.25
N LYS A 86 8.21 19.99 15.49
CA LYS A 86 6.89 20.64 15.58
C LYS A 86 6.87 21.56 16.80
N LYS A 87 6.95 22.87 16.54
CA LYS A 87 6.80 23.91 17.58
C LYS A 87 5.46 23.70 18.30
N LYS A 88 5.51 23.60 19.64
CA LYS A 88 4.30 23.54 20.47
C LYS A 88 3.45 24.76 20.16
N ARG A 89 2.20 24.55 19.71
CA ARG A 89 1.26 25.65 19.51
C ARG A 89 0.89 26.19 20.89
N ARG A 90 0.95 27.51 21.06
CA ARG A 90 0.43 28.18 22.26
C ARG A 90 -1.08 27.97 22.34
N THR A 91 -1.60 27.78 23.54
CA THR A 91 -3.05 27.69 23.76
C THR A 91 -3.69 29.09 23.73
N ALA A 92 -5.01 29.16 23.56
CA ALA A 92 -5.73 30.46 23.54
C ALA A 92 -5.62 31.25 24.86
N ALA A 93 -5.27 30.58 25.96
CA ALA A 93 -5.03 31.19 27.27
C ALA A 93 -3.60 31.76 27.39
N GLU A 94 -2.63 31.18 26.68
CA GLU A 94 -1.21 31.58 26.70
C GLU A 94 -0.90 32.75 25.74
N ILE A 95 -1.88 33.22 24.97
CA ILE A 95 -1.70 34.31 24.01
C ILE A 95 -2.18 35.60 24.64
N ASP A 96 -1.27 36.55 24.84
CA ASP A 96 -1.59 37.90 25.29
C ASP A 96 -2.53 38.60 24.31
N LYS A 97 -3.73 38.95 24.78
CA LYS A 97 -4.77 39.59 23.97
C LYS A 97 -4.67 41.10 24.10
N ASN A 98 -3.66 41.69 23.45
CA ASN A 98 -3.41 43.13 23.54
C ASN A 98 -4.09 43.95 22.42
N PHE A 99 -4.72 43.29 21.44
CA PHE A 99 -5.28 43.95 20.26
C PHE A 99 -6.81 44.04 20.36
N LYS A 100 -7.33 45.17 20.86
CA LYS A 100 -8.77 45.44 20.99
C LYS A 100 -9.36 45.98 19.68
N CYS A 101 -10.57 45.57 19.35
CA CYS A 101 -11.32 46.14 18.22
C CYS A 101 -11.66 47.63 18.48
N PRO A 102 -11.43 48.54 17.52
CA PRO A 102 -11.67 49.97 17.73
C PRO A 102 -13.16 50.38 17.62
N TYR A 103 -14.04 49.53 17.10
CA TYR A 103 -15.45 49.88 16.91
C TYR A 103 -16.19 49.90 18.25
N LYS A 104 -16.93 50.98 18.52
CA LYS A 104 -17.63 51.21 19.80
C LYS A 104 -18.63 50.11 20.17
N ASN A 105 -19.17 49.40 19.19
CA ASN A 105 -20.11 48.28 19.37
C ASN A 105 -19.42 46.90 19.39
N CYS A 106 -18.08 46.84 19.48
CA CYS A 106 -17.33 45.59 19.47
C CYS A 106 -16.25 45.55 20.54
N GLU A 107 -16.42 44.66 21.51
CA GLU A 107 -15.50 44.49 22.65
C GLU A 107 -14.52 43.33 22.47
N LYS A 108 -14.42 42.78 21.26
CA LYS A 108 -13.55 41.63 20.98
C LYS A 108 -12.08 42.03 21.05
N VAL A 109 -11.29 41.15 21.66
CA VAL A 109 -9.84 41.32 21.84
C VAL A 109 -9.11 40.11 21.24
N TYR A 110 -7.99 40.39 20.58
CA TYR A 110 -7.24 39.45 19.79
C TYR A 110 -5.78 39.39 20.20
N GLY A 111 -5.14 38.24 19.96
CA GLY A 111 -3.75 37.99 20.30
C GLY A 111 -2.74 38.47 19.25
N SER A 112 -3.22 38.96 18.11
CA SER A 112 -2.37 39.48 17.04
C SER A 112 -3.12 40.49 16.16
N ASP A 113 -2.36 41.40 15.56
CA ASP A 113 -2.83 42.35 14.56
C ASP A 113 -3.50 41.65 13.36
N VAL A 114 -2.97 40.49 12.92
CA VAL A 114 -3.54 39.70 11.82
C VAL A 114 -4.97 39.24 12.14
N SER A 115 -5.16 38.64 13.31
CA SER A 115 -6.49 38.19 13.76
C SER A 115 -7.46 39.35 13.97
N LEU A 116 -6.97 40.50 14.43
CA LEU A 116 -7.78 41.71 14.56
C LEU A 116 -8.22 42.23 13.19
N ASN A 117 -7.32 42.37 12.21
CA ASN A 117 -7.69 42.86 10.88
C ASN A 117 -8.68 41.92 10.17
N LEU A 118 -8.51 40.61 10.36
CA LEU A 118 -9.43 39.62 9.82
C LEU A 118 -10.85 39.79 10.42
N HIS A 119 -10.90 39.98 11.73
CA HIS A 119 -12.15 40.31 12.41
C HIS A 119 -12.78 41.56 11.83
N ILE A 120 -12.02 42.65 11.66
CA ILE A 120 -12.58 43.90 11.13
C ILE A 120 -13.06 43.73 9.68
N LYS A 121 -12.30 43.01 8.84
CA LYS A 121 -12.71 42.72 7.46
C LYS A 121 -14.08 42.02 7.41
N PHE A 122 -14.29 40.99 8.23
CA PHE A 122 -15.50 40.17 8.15
C PHE A 122 -16.67 40.64 9.01
N LYS A 123 -16.40 41.25 10.18
CA LYS A 123 -17.44 41.65 11.13
C LYS A 123 -17.83 43.12 11.02
N HIS A 124 -16.94 43.94 10.49
CA HIS A 124 -17.20 45.37 10.34
C HIS A 124 -17.19 45.82 8.88
N ASN A 125 -17.03 44.92 7.91
CA ASN A 125 -16.99 45.26 6.48
C ASN A 125 -15.95 46.35 6.15
N GLY A 126 -14.82 46.35 6.86
CA GLY A 126 -13.83 47.42 6.73
C GLY A 126 -12.70 47.16 5.71
N GLY A 127 -12.92 46.23 4.78
CA GLY A 127 -11.97 45.93 3.70
C GLY A 127 -10.61 45.38 4.18
N ASN A 128 -9.66 45.28 3.25
CA ASN A 128 -8.30 44.84 3.58
C ASN A 128 -7.51 45.94 4.31
N LYS A 129 -6.55 45.55 5.16
CA LYS A 129 -5.68 46.48 5.90
C LYS A 129 -5.01 47.50 4.97
N SER A 130 -4.42 47.03 3.87
CA SER A 130 -3.68 47.87 2.92
C SER A 130 -4.58 48.86 2.18
N GLU A 131 -5.77 48.44 1.78
CA GLU A 131 -6.76 49.31 1.12
C GLU A 131 -7.24 50.40 2.09
N ARG A 132 -7.62 50.00 3.30
CA ARG A 132 -8.03 50.93 4.37
C ARG A 132 -6.94 51.97 4.66
N GLN A 133 -5.69 51.55 4.80
CA GLN A 133 -4.59 52.49 5.07
C GLN A 133 -4.36 53.49 3.93
N LYS A 134 -4.54 53.07 2.67
CA LYS A 134 -4.47 53.98 1.51
C LYS A 134 -5.61 54.99 1.56
N ILE A 135 -6.83 54.55 1.82
CA ILE A 135 -8.01 55.41 1.91
C ILE A 135 -7.83 56.44 3.04
N ILE A 136 -7.39 56.02 4.24
CA ILE A 136 -7.12 56.96 5.36
C ILE A 136 -6.13 58.04 4.95
N LYS A 137 -5.04 57.68 4.26
CA LYS A 137 -4.05 58.66 3.80
C LYS A 137 -4.62 59.65 2.79
N GLN A 138 -5.43 59.18 1.85
CA GLN A 138 -6.05 60.03 0.83
C GLN A 138 -7.12 60.95 1.43
N LEU A 139 -7.89 60.47 2.41
CA LEU A 139 -8.81 61.31 3.19
C LEU A 139 -8.06 62.40 3.96
N GLN A 140 -6.97 62.03 4.65
CA GLN A 140 -6.13 62.98 5.39
C GLN A 140 -5.47 64.02 4.48
N ALA A 141 -5.14 63.65 3.24
CA ALA A 141 -4.59 64.54 2.23
C ALA A 141 -5.66 65.40 1.52
N GLY A 142 -6.96 65.17 1.79
CA GLY A 142 -8.06 65.90 1.15
C GLY A 142 -8.31 65.54 -0.32
N GLU A 143 -7.70 64.45 -0.80
CA GLU A 143 -7.81 63.99 -2.20
C GLU A 143 -9.15 63.30 -2.49
N ILE A 144 -9.81 62.78 -1.45
CA ILE A 144 -11.04 61.98 -1.54
C ILE A 144 -11.97 62.38 -0.39
N SER A 145 -13.28 62.52 -0.65
CA SER A 145 -14.27 62.79 0.40
C SER A 145 -14.82 61.50 1.01
N GLU A 146 -15.31 61.54 2.25
CA GLU A 146 -15.95 60.37 2.89
C GLU A 146 -17.12 59.79 2.07
N LYS A 147 -17.78 60.62 1.25
CA LYS A 147 -18.90 60.22 0.39
C LYS A 147 -18.47 59.35 -0.79
N ASP A 148 -17.19 59.41 -1.17
CA ASP A 148 -16.63 58.67 -2.29
C ASP A 148 -16.17 57.25 -1.89
N ILE A 149 -16.14 56.96 -0.58
CA ILE A 149 -15.77 55.65 -0.04
C ILE A 149 -16.97 54.72 -0.10
N GLN A 150 -17.14 54.04 -1.24
CA GLN A 150 -18.22 53.08 -1.39
C GLN A 150 -17.92 51.76 -0.65
N ASN A 151 -18.86 51.35 0.22
CA ASN A 151 -18.95 50.01 0.82
C ASN A 151 -17.82 49.57 1.78
N ILE A 152 -16.97 50.48 2.28
CA ILE A 152 -15.94 50.15 3.28
C ILE A 152 -16.17 50.96 4.55
N ASN A 153 -16.37 50.26 5.67
CA ASN A 153 -16.52 50.90 6.97
C ASN A 153 -15.17 50.99 7.67
N LEU A 154 -14.59 52.19 7.69
CA LEU A 154 -13.30 52.46 8.34
C LEU A 154 -13.39 52.37 9.87
N PRO A 155 -12.27 52.08 10.55
CA PRO A 155 -12.28 52.06 12.00
C PRO A 155 -12.43 53.51 12.48
N PRO A 156 -13.14 53.76 13.59
CA PRO A 156 -13.20 55.10 14.14
C PRO A 156 -11.77 55.58 14.47
N VAL A 157 -11.45 56.80 14.03
CA VAL A 157 -10.21 57.51 14.34
C VAL A 157 -10.31 58.09 15.75
#